data_AF-A0A378LP27-F1
#
_entry.id   AF-A0A378LP27-F1
#
_cell.length_a   1.000
_cell.length_b   1.000
_cell.length_c   1.000
_cell.angle_alpha   90.00
_cell.angle_beta   90.00
_cell.angle_gamma   90.00
#
_symmetry.space_group_name_H-M   'P 1'
#
loop_
_entity.id
_entity.type
_entity.pdbx_description
1 polymer ?
#
loop_
_entity_poly.entity_id
_entity_poly.type
_entity_poly.pdbx_seq_one_letter_code
_entity_poly.pdbx_strand_id
1 'polypeptide(L)'
;MTRLEELIYALATVIVRYHDSQDNIEVKDKLVASTGPTLRKKKSHERAIEIIQDKKTNFALFLEGRINACTGGYQARKEFLSFLLTEISYLKEQYDRKIPFEQKELQRLQEHLTQLFIDFRQLLSIYKNTKYTVTLTNSKGSKTQDLNGLLNDRYVGGKYCNSGQLLIDEVLFVLHMTTDDSNDELKEIAANICLEQQIYLEYQNEKLKKTSEESEKEALKLELESYKQKLETQNAKTEARTLEFEQLRASQSDLEPHLQELTQKNKTQQVMLEEQSRELVKTKEELAQTKEELEQTKVQLQKIQIDSFARRFPTYSPLLGSFAGLHMLQRTGNPRFFPQQTNQQMTSTSQPLPTEEDIEDNRSKMIKE
;
A
#
# COMPACT_ATOMS: atom_id res chain seq x y z
N MET A 1 -25.56 -2.75 -21.83
CA MET A 1 -25.27 -1.88 -22.98
C MET A 1 -26.29 -0.76 -22.92
N THR A 2 -25.85 0.49 -22.83
CA THR A 2 -26.79 1.62 -22.74
C THR A 2 -27.20 2.07 -24.14
N ARG A 3 -28.35 2.73 -24.28
CA ARG A 3 -28.75 3.31 -25.59
C ARG A 3 -27.77 4.37 -26.12
N LEU A 4 -27.03 5.04 -25.24
CA LEU A 4 -25.95 5.95 -25.65
C LEU A 4 -24.81 5.18 -26.32
N GLU A 5 -24.40 4.04 -25.74
CA GLU A 5 -23.41 3.13 -26.31
C GLU A 5 -23.87 2.62 -27.69
N GLU A 6 -25.15 2.23 -27.78
CA GLU A 6 -25.75 1.75 -29.02
C GLU A 6 -25.78 2.82 -30.12
N LEU A 7 -26.09 4.08 -29.77
CA LEU A 7 -26.00 5.22 -30.70
C LEU A 7 -24.58 5.41 -31.23
N ILE A 8 -23.55 5.34 -30.37
CA ILE A 8 -22.15 5.47 -30.79
C ILE A 8 -21.80 4.40 -31.81
N TYR A 9 -22.17 3.14 -31.54
CA TYR A 9 -21.89 2.03 -32.46
C TYR A 9 -22.72 2.10 -33.74
N ALA A 10 -23.97 2.53 -33.67
CA ALA A 10 -24.81 2.78 -34.83
C ALA A 10 -24.20 3.82 -35.79
N LEU A 11 -23.74 4.95 -35.25
CA LEU A 11 -23.06 5.99 -36.03
C LEU A 11 -21.76 5.47 -36.65
N ALA A 12 -20.94 4.75 -35.89
CA ALA A 12 -19.72 4.14 -36.41
C ALA A 12 -20.03 3.09 -37.51
N THR A 13 -21.13 2.35 -37.37
CA THR A 13 -21.61 1.39 -38.37
C THR A 13 -21.94 2.07 -39.69
N VAL A 14 -22.50 3.30 -39.67
CA VAL A 14 -22.74 4.08 -40.89
C VAL A 14 -21.43 4.32 -41.65
N ILE A 15 -20.35 4.71 -40.96
CA ILE A 15 -19.03 4.95 -41.59
C ILE A 15 -18.47 3.65 -42.16
N VAL A 16 -18.52 2.54 -41.40
CA VAL A 16 -18.04 1.22 -41.82
C VAL A 16 -18.79 0.71 -43.06
N ARG A 17 -20.13 0.73 -43.01
CA ARG A 17 -20.96 0.28 -44.15
C ARG A 17 -20.78 1.19 -45.36
N TYR A 18 -20.65 2.49 -45.15
CA TYR A 18 -20.41 3.43 -46.24
C TYR A 18 -19.09 3.12 -46.94
N HIS A 19 -17.99 2.99 -46.18
CA HIS A 19 -16.68 2.61 -46.69
C HIS A 19 -16.74 1.35 -47.55
N ASP A 20 -17.29 0.25 -47.03
CA ASP A 20 -17.31 -1.02 -47.74
C ASP A 20 -18.26 -1.04 -48.95
N SER A 21 -19.18 -0.08 -49.03
CA SER A 21 -20.13 0.07 -50.14
C SER A 21 -19.55 0.85 -51.32
N GLN A 22 -18.39 1.50 -51.18
CA GLN A 22 -17.79 2.23 -52.29
C GLN A 22 -17.06 1.29 -53.25
N ASP A 23 -17.22 1.53 -54.54
CA ASP A 23 -16.61 0.73 -55.60
C ASP A 23 -15.09 0.95 -55.72
N ASN A 24 -14.59 2.08 -55.21
CA ASN A 24 -13.17 2.42 -55.21
C ASN A 24 -12.37 1.70 -54.10
N ILE A 25 -13.04 0.94 -53.23
CA ILE A 25 -12.41 0.16 -52.17
C ILE A 25 -12.26 -1.30 -52.62
N GLU A 26 -11.01 -1.75 -52.75
CA GLU A 26 -10.71 -3.14 -53.10
C GLU A 26 -11.26 -4.11 -52.05
N VAL A 27 -11.62 -5.33 -52.48
CA VAL A 27 -12.22 -6.35 -51.60
C VAL A 27 -11.35 -6.66 -50.39
N LYS A 28 -10.02 -6.63 -50.54
CA LYS A 28 -9.03 -6.86 -49.46
C LYS A 28 -9.01 -5.76 -48.39
N ASP A 29 -9.41 -4.54 -48.78
CA ASP A 29 -9.38 -3.35 -47.91
C ASP A 29 -10.74 -3.10 -47.24
N LYS A 30 -11.78 -3.82 -47.65
CA LYS A 30 -13.10 -3.81 -47.00
C LYS A 30 -12.98 -4.33 -45.57
N LEU A 31 -13.68 -3.66 -44.66
CA LEU A 31 -13.67 -3.98 -43.24
C LEU A 31 -14.46 -5.25 -42.93
N VAL A 32 -15.47 -5.56 -43.75
CA VAL A 32 -16.33 -6.74 -43.59
C VAL A 32 -16.38 -7.57 -44.87
N ALA A 33 -15.85 -8.79 -44.79
CA ALA A 33 -15.99 -9.81 -45.82
C ALA A 33 -17.33 -10.55 -45.64
N SER A 34 -18.43 -10.01 -46.17
CA SER A 34 -19.72 -10.73 -46.23
C SER A 34 -20.58 -10.28 -47.40
N THR A 35 -21.16 -11.26 -48.10
CA THR A 35 -21.94 -11.08 -49.33
C THR A 35 -23.44 -10.92 -49.10
N GLY A 36 -24.00 -11.43 -47.99
CA GLY A 36 -25.43 -11.34 -47.67
C GLY A 36 -25.78 -10.02 -46.94
N PRO A 37 -26.90 -9.35 -47.28
CA PRO A 37 -27.24 -8.02 -46.73
C PRO A 37 -27.46 -8.02 -45.20
N THR A 38 -28.21 -8.99 -44.68
CA THR A 38 -28.48 -9.11 -43.24
C THR A 38 -27.23 -9.44 -42.44
N LEU A 39 -26.43 -10.39 -42.94
CA LEU A 39 -25.17 -10.79 -42.29
C LEU A 39 -24.15 -9.66 -42.33
N ARG A 40 -24.12 -8.89 -43.42
CA ARG A 40 -23.26 -7.71 -43.57
C ARG A 40 -23.64 -6.64 -42.57
N LYS A 41 -24.93 -6.33 -42.37
CA LYS A 41 -25.38 -5.39 -41.33
C LYS A 41 -24.86 -5.81 -39.95
N LYS A 42 -25.11 -7.07 -39.56
CA LYS A 42 -24.65 -7.60 -38.26
C LYS A 42 -23.13 -7.50 -38.09
N LYS A 43 -22.36 -7.96 -39.07
CA LYS A 43 -20.88 -7.94 -39.00
C LYS A 43 -20.29 -6.53 -39.08
N SER A 44 -20.94 -5.61 -39.81
CA SER A 44 -20.53 -4.20 -39.80
C SER A 44 -20.75 -3.57 -38.44
N HIS A 45 -21.83 -3.93 -37.75
CA HIS A 45 -22.06 -3.50 -36.38
C HIS A 45 -21.03 -4.10 -35.40
N GLU A 46 -20.78 -5.41 -35.46
CA GLU A 46 -19.72 -6.07 -34.68
C GLU A 46 -18.35 -5.41 -34.91
N ARG A 47 -18.03 -5.10 -36.17
CA ARG A 47 -16.77 -4.43 -36.52
C ARG A 47 -16.72 -2.99 -35.99
N ALA A 48 -17.84 -2.27 -35.97
CA ALA A 48 -17.91 -0.95 -35.38
C ALA A 48 -17.67 -0.99 -33.86
N ILE A 49 -18.23 -1.98 -33.16
CA ILE A 49 -17.96 -2.22 -31.73
C ILE A 49 -16.46 -2.44 -31.51
N GLU A 50 -15.83 -3.34 -32.28
CA GLU A 50 -14.40 -3.63 -32.20
C GLU A 50 -13.55 -2.37 -32.38
N ILE A 51 -13.86 -1.54 -33.39
CA ILE A 51 -13.12 -0.30 -33.66
C ILE A 51 -13.23 0.70 -32.51
N ILE A 52 -14.43 0.87 -31.94
CA ILE A 52 -14.66 1.87 -30.88
C ILE A 52 -14.12 1.40 -29.51
N GLN A 53 -14.11 0.09 -29.26
CA GLN A 53 -13.61 -0.49 -28.01
C GLN A 53 -12.10 -0.75 -28.01
N ASP A 54 -11.43 -0.71 -29.18
CA ASP A 54 -9.99 -0.93 -29.27
C ASP A 54 -9.21 0.13 -28.48
N LYS A 55 -8.43 -0.32 -27.50
CA LYS A 55 -7.58 0.52 -26.66
C LYS A 55 -6.20 0.78 -27.27
N LYS A 56 -5.80 -0.01 -28.29
CA LYS A 56 -4.47 0.07 -28.90
C LYS A 56 -4.40 1.12 -30.00
N THR A 57 -5.48 1.29 -30.75
CA THR A 57 -5.57 2.27 -31.84
C THR A 57 -6.57 3.36 -31.52
N ASN A 58 -6.22 4.61 -31.85
CA ASN A 58 -7.15 5.72 -31.78
C ASN A 58 -8.25 5.53 -32.85
N PHE A 59 -9.46 5.21 -32.41
CA PHE A 59 -10.59 4.98 -33.32
C PHE A 59 -10.88 6.18 -34.22
N ALA A 60 -10.68 7.40 -33.73
CA ALA A 60 -10.97 8.61 -34.49
C ALA A 60 -10.04 8.73 -35.70
N LEU A 61 -8.73 8.55 -35.48
CA LEU A 61 -7.74 8.53 -36.56
C LEU A 61 -7.98 7.36 -37.53
N PHE A 62 -8.35 6.19 -37.01
CA PHE A 62 -8.66 5.03 -37.84
C PHE A 62 -9.84 5.29 -38.77
N LEU A 63 -10.97 5.78 -38.23
CA LEU A 63 -12.17 6.08 -39.01
C LEU A 63 -11.95 7.26 -39.96
N GLU A 64 -11.19 8.28 -39.56
CA GLU A 64 -10.79 9.37 -40.45
C GLU A 64 -10.02 8.86 -41.67
N GLY A 65 -9.07 7.94 -41.46
CA GLY A 65 -8.36 7.27 -42.56
C GLY A 65 -9.30 6.55 -43.53
N ARG A 66 -10.32 5.86 -42.99
CA ARG A 66 -11.34 5.16 -43.79
C ARG A 66 -12.24 6.13 -44.56
N ILE A 67 -12.66 7.24 -43.93
CA ILE A 67 -13.42 8.29 -44.60
C ILE A 67 -12.62 8.85 -45.77
N ASN A 68 -11.36 9.23 -45.53
CA ASN A 68 -10.50 9.79 -46.57
C ASN A 68 -10.29 8.83 -47.75
N ALA A 69 -10.14 7.53 -47.48
CA ALA A 69 -9.98 6.52 -48.52
C ALA A 69 -11.26 6.33 -49.36
N CYS A 70 -12.44 6.36 -48.74
CA CYS A 70 -13.71 6.07 -49.42
C CYS A 70 -14.37 7.31 -50.07
N THR A 71 -13.91 8.53 -49.77
CA THR A 71 -14.49 9.77 -50.33
C THR A 71 -13.59 10.48 -51.33
N GLY A 72 -12.66 9.79 -52.01
CA GLY A 72 -11.68 10.37 -52.93
C GLY A 72 -12.30 11.29 -54.00
N GLY A 73 -12.39 12.59 -53.71
CA GLY A 73 -13.00 13.61 -54.57
C GLY A 73 -14.48 13.96 -54.28
N TYR A 74 -15.18 13.22 -53.41
CA TYR A 74 -16.57 13.51 -53.07
C TYR A 74 -16.70 14.31 -51.76
N GLN A 75 -16.40 15.61 -51.85
CA GLN A 75 -16.27 16.50 -50.70
C GLN A 75 -17.53 16.57 -49.81
N ALA A 76 -18.72 16.69 -50.41
CA ALA A 76 -19.97 16.77 -49.64
C ALA A 76 -20.20 15.53 -48.75
N ARG A 77 -19.78 14.35 -49.23
CA ARG A 77 -19.89 13.13 -48.42
C ARG A 77 -18.82 13.06 -47.35
N LYS A 78 -17.60 13.48 -47.67
CA LYS A 78 -16.52 13.60 -46.70
C LYS A 78 -16.98 14.45 -45.50
N GLU A 79 -17.56 15.61 -45.77
CA GLU A 79 -18.10 16.52 -44.75
C GLU A 79 -19.16 15.85 -43.86
N PHE A 80 -20.12 15.13 -44.46
CA PHE A 80 -21.12 14.40 -43.70
C PHE A 80 -20.53 13.29 -42.82
N LEU A 81 -19.60 12.48 -43.34
CA LEU A 81 -18.99 11.41 -42.54
C LEU A 81 -18.06 11.96 -41.45
N SER A 82 -17.36 13.07 -41.72
CA SER A 82 -16.56 13.79 -40.72
C SER A 82 -17.43 14.41 -39.63
N PHE A 83 -18.63 14.88 -39.96
CA PHE A 83 -19.63 15.28 -38.97
C PHE A 83 -19.99 14.09 -38.06
N LEU A 84 -20.36 12.94 -38.63
CA LEU A 84 -20.63 11.73 -37.82
C LEU A 84 -19.44 11.33 -36.94
N LEU A 85 -18.21 11.40 -37.45
CA LEU A 85 -17.00 11.09 -36.69
C LEU A 85 -16.80 12.05 -35.51
N THR A 86 -17.09 13.33 -35.70
CA THR A 86 -17.01 14.33 -34.63
C THR A 86 -18.04 14.04 -33.54
N GLU A 87 -19.27 13.70 -33.94
CA GLU A 87 -20.34 13.31 -33.01
C GLU A 87 -20.01 12.01 -32.26
N ILE A 88 -19.50 10.98 -32.94
CA ILE A 88 -19.00 9.75 -32.31
C ILE A 88 -17.95 10.08 -31.26
N SER A 89 -17.00 10.97 -31.58
CA SER A 89 -15.91 11.34 -30.67
C SER A 89 -16.45 12.05 -29.42
N TYR A 90 -17.34 13.03 -29.60
CA TYR A 90 -17.98 13.72 -28.49
C TYR A 90 -18.80 12.77 -27.61
N LEU A 91 -19.65 11.93 -28.20
CA LEU A 91 -20.49 10.99 -27.46
C LEU A 91 -19.65 9.93 -26.73
N LYS A 92 -18.54 9.48 -27.32
CA LYS A 92 -17.60 8.56 -26.68
C LYS A 92 -16.97 9.17 -25.44
N GLU A 93 -16.59 10.44 -25.48
CA GLU A 93 -16.09 11.16 -24.29
C GLU A 93 -17.14 11.20 -23.17
N GLN A 94 -18.42 11.42 -23.51
CA GLN A 94 -19.51 11.43 -22.53
C GLN A 94 -19.81 10.03 -21.99
N TYR A 95 -19.71 9.00 -22.83
CA TYR A 95 -19.90 7.60 -22.45
C TYR A 95 -18.80 7.08 -21.53
N ASP A 96 -17.54 7.46 -21.78
CA ASP A 96 -16.37 7.01 -21.00
C ASP A 96 -16.25 7.65 -19.60
N ARG A 97 -17.18 8.55 -19.26
CA ARG A 97 -17.25 9.16 -17.93
C ARG A 97 -17.43 8.06 -16.87
N LYS A 98 -16.78 8.26 -15.72
CA LYS A 98 -16.93 7.41 -14.53
C LYS A 98 -17.78 8.06 -13.44
N ILE A 99 -18.06 9.35 -13.61
CA ILE A 99 -18.76 10.18 -12.63
C ILE A 99 -20.11 10.57 -13.24
N PRO A 100 -21.20 10.45 -12.47
CA PRO A 100 -22.52 10.92 -12.89
C PRO A 100 -22.50 12.38 -13.35
N PHE A 101 -23.41 12.75 -14.25
CA PHE A 101 -23.52 14.12 -14.74
C PHE A 101 -24.10 15.03 -13.66
N GLU A 102 -23.61 16.27 -13.61
CA GLU A 102 -24.34 17.33 -12.92
C GLU A 102 -25.60 17.70 -13.73
N GLN A 103 -26.62 18.24 -13.07
CA GLN A 103 -27.89 18.57 -13.72
C GLN A 103 -27.73 19.48 -14.95
N LYS A 104 -26.81 20.44 -14.90
CA LYS A 104 -26.51 21.34 -16.04
C LYS A 104 -25.79 20.61 -17.18
N GLU A 105 -24.92 19.66 -16.87
CA GLU A 105 -24.21 18.87 -17.88
C GLU A 105 -25.17 17.89 -18.56
N LEU A 106 -26.04 17.24 -17.78
CA LEU A 106 -27.06 16.33 -18.29
C LEU A 106 -28.03 17.07 -19.23
N GLN A 107 -28.45 18.28 -18.84
CA GLN A 107 -29.29 19.13 -19.69
C GLN A 107 -28.59 19.48 -21.00
N ARG A 108 -27.29 19.85 -20.97
CA ARG A 108 -26.52 20.13 -22.19
C ARG A 108 -26.40 18.90 -23.09
N LEU A 109 -26.16 17.72 -22.52
CA LEU A 109 -26.11 16.48 -23.31
C LEU A 109 -27.47 16.16 -23.94
N GLN A 110 -28.56 16.36 -23.20
CA GLN A 110 -29.91 16.20 -23.72
C GLN A 110 -30.21 17.17 -24.87
N GLU A 111 -29.87 18.44 -24.71
CA GLU A 111 -30.02 19.47 -25.75
C GLU A 111 -29.18 19.12 -26.99
N HIS A 112 -27.95 18.64 -26.78
CA HIS A 112 -27.07 18.18 -27.86
C HIS A 112 -27.66 17.00 -28.63
N LEU A 113 -28.07 15.94 -27.95
CA LEU A 113 -28.70 14.77 -28.60
C LEU A 113 -30.00 15.14 -29.31
N THR A 114 -30.81 16.01 -28.71
CA THR A 114 -32.03 16.51 -29.35
C THR A 114 -31.69 17.22 -30.67
N GLN A 115 -30.69 18.10 -30.66
CA GLN A 115 -30.26 18.81 -31.85
C GLN A 115 -29.68 17.86 -32.90
N LEU A 116 -28.86 16.89 -32.51
CA LEU A 116 -28.31 15.88 -33.41
C LEU A 116 -29.42 15.10 -34.14
N PHE A 117 -30.47 14.72 -33.42
CA PHE A 117 -31.61 14.01 -34.00
C PHE A 117 -32.45 14.90 -34.93
N ILE A 118 -32.64 16.16 -34.56
CA ILE A 118 -33.27 17.15 -35.45
C ILE A 118 -32.43 17.32 -36.72
N ASP A 119 -31.11 17.43 -36.60
CA ASP A 119 -30.17 17.59 -37.71
C ASP A 119 -30.25 16.38 -38.65
N PHE A 120 -30.30 15.16 -38.12
CA PHE A 120 -30.51 13.95 -38.94
C PHE A 120 -31.84 13.98 -39.70
N ARG A 121 -32.94 14.34 -39.03
CA ARG A 121 -34.26 14.44 -39.66
C ARG A 121 -34.27 15.50 -40.76
N GLN A 122 -33.67 16.66 -40.53
CA GLN A 122 -33.59 17.73 -41.52
C GLN A 122 -32.71 17.36 -42.71
N LEU A 123 -31.56 16.74 -42.48
CA LEU A 123 -30.71 16.24 -43.58
C LEU A 123 -31.44 15.20 -44.43
N LEU A 124 -32.30 14.38 -43.85
CA LEU A 124 -33.14 13.41 -44.57
C LEU A 124 -34.32 14.05 -45.30
N SER A 125 -34.75 15.27 -44.94
CA SER A 125 -35.89 15.96 -45.56
C SER A 125 -35.49 16.85 -46.75
N ILE A 126 -34.20 17.17 -46.90
CA ILE A 126 -33.70 18.07 -47.95
C ILE A 126 -32.88 17.36 -49.03
N TYR A 127 -32.88 17.92 -50.25
CA TYR A 127 -32.20 17.36 -51.43
C TYR A 127 -30.67 17.48 -51.36
N LYS A 128 -29.94 16.57 -52.01
CA LYS A 128 -28.47 16.56 -52.08
C LYS A 128 -27.80 17.85 -52.54
N ASN A 129 -28.48 18.62 -53.37
CA ASN A 129 -27.99 19.90 -53.91
C ASN A 129 -28.31 21.09 -52.99
N THR A 130 -29.12 20.87 -51.95
CA THR A 130 -29.44 21.86 -50.93
C THR A 130 -28.61 21.63 -49.68
N LYS A 131 -28.30 22.71 -48.98
CA LYS A 131 -27.51 22.69 -47.75
C LYS A 131 -28.40 22.95 -46.54
N TYR A 132 -28.10 22.26 -45.45
CA TYR A 132 -28.68 22.49 -44.13
C TYR A 132 -27.54 22.74 -43.15
N THR A 133 -27.73 23.72 -42.27
CA THR A 133 -26.73 24.09 -41.26
C THR A 133 -26.92 23.22 -40.03
N VAL A 134 -26.00 22.28 -39.81
CA VAL A 134 -25.97 21.43 -38.61
C VAL A 134 -25.16 22.07 -37.50
N THR A 135 -25.44 21.64 -36.26
CA THR A 135 -24.69 22.05 -35.08
C THR A 135 -23.64 21.00 -34.74
N LEU A 136 -22.38 21.42 -34.67
CA LEU A 136 -21.25 20.62 -34.16
C LEU A 136 -20.91 21.07 -32.76
N THR A 137 -20.96 20.15 -31.81
CA THR A 137 -20.47 20.42 -30.46
C THR A 137 -19.09 19.82 -30.31
N ASN A 138 -18.13 20.65 -29.92
CA ASN A 138 -16.79 20.20 -29.54
C ASN A 138 -16.39 20.77 -28.19
N SER A 139 -15.28 20.29 -27.66
CA SER A 139 -14.69 20.74 -26.39
C SER A 139 -14.34 22.24 -26.33
N LYS A 140 -14.36 22.95 -27.47
CA LYS A 140 -14.09 24.40 -27.60
C LYS A 140 -15.36 25.24 -27.85
N GLY A 141 -16.54 24.63 -27.88
CA GLY A 141 -17.83 25.30 -28.08
C GLY A 141 -18.65 24.72 -29.24
N SER A 142 -19.83 25.30 -29.47
CA SER A 142 -20.67 24.96 -30.62
C SER A 142 -20.21 25.72 -31.87
N LYS A 143 -20.10 25.01 -32.98
CA LYS A 143 -19.88 25.57 -34.31
C LYS A 143 -20.98 25.08 -35.24
N THR A 144 -21.25 25.83 -36.28
CA THR A 144 -22.17 25.39 -37.34
C THR A 144 -21.38 24.91 -38.56
N GLN A 145 -21.91 23.92 -39.26
CA GLN A 145 -21.38 23.46 -40.54
C GLN A 145 -22.53 23.25 -41.51
N ASP A 146 -22.36 23.70 -42.75
CA ASP A 146 -23.32 23.40 -43.79
C ASP A 146 -23.05 22.03 -44.38
N LEU A 147 -24.06 21.17 -44.37
CA LEU A 147 -24.02 19.84 -44.96
C LEU A 147 -25.07 19.70 -46.07
N ASN A 148 -24.72 18.95 -47.10
CA ASN A 148 -25.65 18.62 -48.17
C ASN A 148 -26.72 17.64 -47.69
N GLY A 149 -27.94 17.80 -48.21
CA GLY A 149 -29.04 16.89 -47.94
C GLY A 149 -28.81 15.45 -48.36
N LEU A 150 -29.64 14.54 -47.84
CA LEU A 150 -29.54 13.10 -48.05
C LEU A 150 -30.66 12.55 -48.93
N LEU A 151 -31.60 13.39 -49.38
CA LEU A 151 -32.67 13.04 -50.31
C LEU A 151 -32.16 13.11 -51.76
N ASN A 152 -32.45 12.09 -52.58
CA ASN A 152 -32.10 12.12 -54.00
C ASN A 152 -33.03 13.09 -54.76
N ASP A 153 -32.51 13.72 -55.82
CA ASP A 153 -33.36 14.43 -56.77
C ASP A 153 -34.26 13.43 -57.52
N ARG A 154 -35.47 13.86 -57.90
CA ARG A 154 -36.58 13.04 -58.44
C ARG A 154 -36.24 12.12 -59.63
N TYR A 155 -35.07 12.28 -60.25
CA TYR A 155 -34.63 11.53 -61.43
C TYR A 155 -33.91 10.20 -61.13
N VAL A 156 -33.40 9.99 -59.91
CA VAL A 156 -32.66 8.76 -59.56
C VAL A 156 -33.54 7.90 -58.65
N GLY A 157 -33.95 6.73 -59.14
CA GLY A 157 -34.82 5.80 -58.42
C GLY A 157 -34.29 5.45 -57.02
N GLY A 158 -35.06 5.84 -56.00
CA GLY A 158 -34.72 5.70 -54.58
C GLY A 158 -34.90 7.03 -53.84
N LYS A 159 -35.68 7.05 -52.75
CA LYS A 159 -35.97 8.29 -51.99
C LYS A 159 -34.70 8.91 -51.41
N TYR A 160 -33.81 8.08 -50.86
CA TYR A 160 -32.59 8.52 -50.16
C TYR A 160 -31.31 8.11 -50.88
N CYS A 161 -30.25 8.89 -50.67
CA CYS A 161 -28.90 8.51 -51.05
C CYS A 161 -28.36 7.37 -50.18
N ASN A 162 -27.25 6.75 -50.58
CA ASN A 162 -26.64 5.65 -49.82
C ASN A 162 -26.46 6.00 -48.33
N SER A 163 -25.86 7.15 -47.99
CA SER A 163 -25.72 7.52 -46.57
C SER A 163 -27.03 7.89 -45.88
N GLY A 164 -28.04 8.37 -46.61
CA GLY A 164 -29.37 8.59 -46.05
C GLY A 164 -30.03 7.26 -45.69
N GLN A 165 -29.92 6.27 -46.57
CA GLN A 165 -30.39 4.92 -46.29
C GLN A 165 -29.64 4.28 -45.13
N LEU A 166 -28.31 4.42 -45.07
CA LEU A 166 -27.52 3.92 -43.93
C LEU A 166 -27.88 4.61 -42.62
N LEU A 167 -28.12 5.93 -42.63
CA LEU A 167 -28.56 6.66 -41.43
C LEU A 167 -29.92 6.16 -40.95
N ILE A 168 -30.85 5.88 -41.86
CA ILE A 168 -32.16 5.29 -41.52
C ILE A 168 -31.98 3.88 -40.96
N ASP A 169 -31.27 3.01 -41.69
CA ASP A 169 -31.14 1.58 -41.37
C ASP A 169 -30.37 1.32 -40.08
N GLU A 170 -29.35 2.13 -39.80
CA GLU A 170 -28.41 1.88 -38.70
C GLU A 170 -28.65 2.78 -37.48
N VAL A 171 -29.15 4.01 -37.66
CA VAL A 171 -29.34 4.94 -36.53
C VAL A 171 -30.81 5.05 -36.16
N LEU A 172 -31.66 5.54 -37.08
CA LEU A 172 -33.07 5.76 -36.76
C LEU A 172 -33.78 4.45 -36.39
N PHE A 173 -33.58 3.39 -37.18
CA PHE A 173 -34.19 2.09 -36.91
C PHE A 173 -33.79 1.52 -35.55
N VAL A 174 -32.50 1.61 -35.21
CA VAL A 174 -31.93 1.08 -33.96
C VAL A 174 -32.43 1.87 -32.75
N LEU A 175 -32.56 3.20 -32.89
CA LEU A 175 -33.08 4.06 -31.83
C LEU A 175 -34.61 4.14 -31.79
N HIS A 176 -35.31 3.38 -32.63
CA HIS A 176 -36.77 3.39 -32.78
C HIS A 176 -37.33 4.78 -33.12
N MET A 177 -36.62 5.48 -34.01
CA MET A 177 -36.99 6.79 -34.56
C MET A 177 -37.47 6.64 -36.01
N THR A 178 -38.24 7.62 -36.46
CA THR A 178 -38.68 7.75 -37.85
C THR A 178 -38.37 9.15 -38.40
N THR A 179 -38.48 9.32 -39.72
CA THR A 179 -38.31 10.64 -40.33
C THR A 179 -39.46 11.60 -40.04
N ASP A 180 -40.57 11.08 -39.53
CA ASP A 180 -41.81 11.82 -39.31
C ASP A 180 -41.97 12.26 -37.85
N ASP A 181 -41.08 11.80 -36.96
CA ASP A 181 -41.06 12.17 -35.54
C ASP A 181 -40.99 13.70 -35.37
N SER A 182 -41.79 14.22 -34.46
CA SER A 182 -41.83 15.62 -34.05
C SER A 182 -40.63 15.99 -33.19
N ASN A 183 -40.34 17.29 -33.06
CA ASN A 183 -39.24 17.74 -32.20
C ASN A 183 -39.43 17.33 -30.72
N ASP A 184 -40.67 17.22 -30.26
CA ASP A 184 -40.98 16.80 -28.89
C ASP A 184 -40.69 15.31 -28.68
N GLU A 185 -41.04 14.45 -29.65
CA GLU A 185 -40.69 13.02 -29.62
C GLU A 185 -39.17 12.82 -29.67
N LEU A 186 -38.45 13.55 -30.53
CA LEU A 186 -36.99 13.50 -30.60
C LEU A 186 -36.34 13.94 -29.28
N LYS A 187 -36.90 14.97 -28.63
CA LYS A 187 -36.46 15.46 -27.31
C LYS A 187 -36.69 14.42 -26.21
N GLU A 188 -37.81 13.71 -26.26
CA GLU A 188 -38.12 12.62 -25.32
C GLU A 188 -37.16 11.44 -25.50
N ILE A 189 -36.87 11.04 -26.74
CA ILE A 189 -35.89 9.99 -27.04
C ILE A 189 -34.50 10.38 -26.51
N ALA A 190 -34.06 11.62 -26.75
CA ALA A 190 -32.81 12.14 -26.20
C ALA A 190 -32.80 12.14 -24.67
N ALA A 191 -33.89 12.58 -24.02
CA ALA A 191 -34.01 12.57 -22.57
C ALA A 191 -33.88 11.15 -21.99
N ASN A 192 -34.53 10.18 -22.62
CA ASN A 192 -34.49 8.78 -22.19
C ASN A 192 -33.07 8.19 -22.31
N ILE A 193 -32.36 8.48 -23.40
CA ILE A 193 -30.95 8.06 -23.58
C ILE A 193 -30.06 8.66 -22.49
N CYS A 194 -30.20 9.97 -22.22
CA CYS A 194 -29.45 10.65 -21.17
C CYS A 194 -29.74 10.09 -19.77
N LEU A 195 -31.03 9.85 -19.46
CA LEU A 195 -31.45 9.32 -18.17
C LEU A 195 -30.91 7.91 -17.93
N GLU A 196 -30.98 7.04 -18.94
CA GLU A 196 -30.43 5.69 -18.86
C GLU A 196 -28.93 5.71 -18.59
N GLN A 197 -28.18 6.59 -19.27
CA GLN A 197 -26.75 6.76 -19.02
C GLN A 197 -26.47 7.31 -17.61
N GLN A 198 -27.27 8.27 -17.13
CA GLN A 198 -27.13 8.80 -15.77
C GLN A 198 -27.32 7.71 -14.73
N ILE A 199 -28.39 6.92 -14.84
CA ILE A 199 -28.69 5.79 -13.94
C ILE A 199 -27.53 4.78 -13.96
N TYR A 200 -27.00 4.46 -15.14
CA TYR A 200 -25.85 3.57 -15.26
C TYR A 200 -24.61 4.10 -14.52
N LEU A 201 -24.30 5.39 -14.68
CA LEU A 201 -23.16 6.03 -14.00
C LEU A 201 -23.34 6.06 -12.48
N GLU A 202 -24.55 6.39 -12.01
CA GLU A 202 -24.88 6.39 -10.58
C GLU A 202 -24.71 5.00 -9.97
N TYR A 203 -25.22 3.96 -10.65
CA TYR A 203 -25.06 2.57 -10.21
C TYR A 203 -23.59 2.15 -10.13
N GLN A 204 -22.77 2.48 -11.15
CA GLN A 204 -21.34 2.15 -11.13
C GLN A 204 -20.61 2.90 -10.01
N ASN A 205 -20.96 4.17 -9.77
CA ASN A 205 -20.36 4.96 -8.71
C ASN A 205 -20.71 4.41 -7.32
N GLU A 206 -21.98 4.05 -7.09
CA GLU A 206 -22.42 3.44 -5.84
C GLU A 206 -21.73 2.09 -5.61
N LYS A 207 -21.61 1.27 -6.66
CA LYS A 207 -20.89 -0.01 -6.58
C LYS A 207 -19.42 0.19 -6.19
N LEU A 208 -18.73 1.16 -6.80
CA LEU A 208 -17.35 1.48 -6.46
C LEU A 208 -17.20 1.98 -5.02
N LYS A 209 -18.13 2.82 -4.54
CA LYS A 209 -18.14 3.28 -3.14
C LYS A 209 -18.31 2.11 -2.16
N LYS A 210 -19.24 1.20 -2.42
CA LYS A 210 -19.44 0.01 -1.59
C LYS A 210 -18.18 -0.87 -1.54
N THR A 211 -17.54 -1.12 -2.67
CA THR A 211 -16.29 -1.90 -2.71
C THR A 211 -15.16 -1.19 -1.96
N SER A 212 -15.06 0.14 -2.06
CA SER A 212 -14.09 0.94 -1.30
C SER A 212 -14.34 0.82 0.21
N GLU A 213 -15.59 1.04 0.65
CA GLU A 213 -15.98 0.91 2.07
C GLU A 213 -15.76 -0.51 2.61
N GLU A 214 -15.99 -1.55 1.81
CA GLU A 214 -15.70 -2.93 2.18
C GLU A 214 -14.20 -3.16 2.36
N SER A 215 -13.36 -2.65 1.45
CA SER A 215 -11.90 -2.75 1.57
C SER A 215 -11.35 -2.00 2.78
N GLU A 216 -11.91 -0.84 3.11
CA GLU A 216 -11.55 -0.07 4.31
C GLU A 216 -11.94 -0.83 5.59
N LYS A 217 -13.14 -1.42 5.63
CA LYS A 217 -13.58 -2.25 6.76
C LYS A 217 -12.67 -3.47 6.95
N GLU A 218 -12.24 -4.09 5.87
CA GLU A 218 -11.31 -5.23 5.94
C GLU A 218 -9.93 -4.80 6.45
N ALA A 219 -9.39 -3.68 5.97
CA ALA A 219 -8.14 -3.12 6.47
C ALA A 219 -8.20 -2.80 7.96
N LEU A 220 -9.28 -2.14 8.42
CA LEU A 220 -9.51 -1.84 9.84
C LEU A 220 -9.62 -3.11 10.69
N LYS A 221 -10.26 -4.16 10.16
CA LYS A 221 -10.37 -5.44 10.86
C LYS A 221 -8.99 -6.09 11.05
N LEU A 222 -8.17 -6.11 10.01
CA LEU A 222 -6.79 -6.63 10.08
C LEU A 222 -5.93 -5.80 11.05
N GLU A 223 -6.08 -4.48 11.04
CA GLU A 223 -5.36 -3.61 11.96
C GLU A 223 -5.76 -3.89 13.42
N LEU A 224 -7.06 -4.03 13.69
CA LEU A 224 -7.59 -4.36 15.02
C LEU A 224 -7.10 -5.73 15.50
N GLU A 225 -7.05 -6.73 14.62
CA GLU A 225 -6.50 -8.05 14.92
C GLU A 225 -5.00 -7.98 15.25
N SER A 226 -4.24 -7.16 14.53
CA SER A 226 -2.82 -6.90 14.85
C SER A 226 -2.64 -6.23 16.22
N TYR A 227 -3.52 -5.28 16.57
CA TYR A 227 -3.49 -4.62 17.89
C TYR A 227 -3.84 -5.60 19.01
N LYS A 228 -4.82 -6.48 18.81
CA LYS A 228 -5.15 -7.53 19.78
C LYS A 228 -3.95 -8.45 20.02
N GLN A 229 -3.30 -8.93 18.98
CA GLN A 229 -2.11 -9.77 19.13
C GLN A 229 -0.97 -9.03 19.87
N LYS A 230 -0.72 -7.76 19.54
CA LYS A 230 0.25 -6.93 20.27
C LYS A 230 -0.12 -6.81 21.75
N LEU A 231 -1.39 -6.55 22.06
CA LEU A 231 -1.88 -6.44 23.43
C LEU A 231 -1.72 -7.78 24.19
N GLU A 232 -2.05 -8.90 23.57
CA GLU A 232 -1.86 -10.23 24.16
C GLU A 232 -0.38 -10.51 24.45
N THR A 233 0.52 -10.21 23.51
CA THR A 233 1.97 -10.36 23.77
C THR A 233 2.49 -9.43 24.86
N GLN A 234 1.94 -8.22 24.97
CA GLN A 234 2.30 -7.29 26.04
C GLN A 234 1.78 -7.79 27.39
N ASN A 235 0.55 -8.28 27.44
CA ASN A 235 -0.06 -8.85 28.65
C ASN A 235 0.74 -10.07 29.14
N ALA A 236 1.12 -10.98 28.25
CA ALA A 236 1.96 -12.12 28.58
C ALA A 236 3.34 -11.69 29.12
N LYS A 237 3.95 -10.64 28.54
CA LYS A 237 5.21 -10.07 29.05
C LYS A 237 5.05 -9.44 30.42
N THR A 238 3.94 -8.75 30.67
CA THR A 238 3.68 -8.17 32.00
C THR A 238 3.44 -9.25 33.04
N GLU A 239 2.71 -10.31 32.69
CA GLU A 239 2.46 -11.45 33.58
C GLU A 239 3.75 -12.21 33.94
N ALA A 240 4.63 -12.42 32.95
CA ALA A 240 5.95 -13.00 33.20
C ALA A 240 6.80 -12.12 34.15
N ARG A 241 6.77 -10.79 33.96
CA ARG A 241 7.47 -9.86 34.86
C ARG A 241 6.89 -9.86 36.27
N THR A 242 5.57 -9.97 36.43
CA THR A 242 4.96 -10.04 37.76
C THR A 242 5.39 -11.30 38.50
N LEU A 243 5.45 -12.45 37.81
CA LEU A 243 5.96 -13.71 38.38
C LEU A 243 7.43 -13.59 38.77
N GLU A 244 8.27 -12.98 37.93
CA GLU A 244 9.68 -12.73 38.24
C GLU A 244 9.83 -11.82 39.48
N PHE A 245 9.03 -10.77 39.58
CA PHE A 245 9.00 -9.89 40.77
C PHE A 245 8.58 -10.63 42.04
N GLU A 246 7.60 -11.53 41.97
CA GLU A 246 7.18 -12.35 43.11
C GLU A 246 8.29 -13.31 43.56
N GLN A 247 9.00 -13.95 42.62
CA GLN A 247 10.16 -14.80 42.93
C GLN A 247 11.29 -14.00 43.59
N LEU A 248 11.61 -12.82 43.06
CA LEU A 248 12.61 -11.94 43.67
C LEU A 248 12.21 -11.54 45.08
N ARG A 249 10.93 -11.21 45.31
CA ARG A 249 10.42 -10.86 46.64
C ARG A 249 10.52 -12.02 47.62
N ALA A 250 10.19 -13.25 47.19
CA ALA A 250 10.37 -14.44 48.01
C ALA A 250 11.85 -14.65 48.38
N SER A 251 12.76 -14.55 47.41
CA SER A 251 14.20 -14.67 47.67
C SER A 251 14.74 -13.62 48.63
N GLN A 252 14.26 -12.36 48.54
CA GLN A 252 14.62 -11.32 49.50
C GLN A 252 14.12 -11.65 50.92
N SER A 253 12.89 -12.16 51.02
CA SER A 253 12.31 -12.59 52.30
C SER A 253 13.11 -13.73 52.93
N ASP A 254 13.68 -14.65 52.14
CA ASP A 254 14.51 -15.76 52.64
C ASP A 254 15.92 -15.30 53.05
N LEU A 255 16.47 -14.27 52.40
CA LEU A 255 17.78 -13.70 52.74
C LEU A 255 17.76 -12.86 54.02
N GLU A 256 16.63 -12.23 54.33
CA GLU A 256 16.46 -11.37 55.51
C GLU A 256 16.77 -12.06 56.85
N PRO A 257 16.27 -13.28 57.16
CA PRO A 257 16.62 -13.99 58.39
C PRO A 257 18.10 -14.39 58.44
N HIS A 258 18.71 -14.76 57.31
CA HIS A 258 20.15 -15.05 57.27
C HIS A 258 21.00 -13.82 57.57
N LEU A 259 20.60 -12.64 57.06
CA LEU A 259 21.25 -11.38 57.40
C LEU A 259 21.11 -11.05 58.90
N GLN A 260 19.94 -11.29 59.49
CA GLN A 260 19.71 -11.11 60.93
C GLN A 260 20.57 -12.08 61.76
N GLU A 261 20.65 -13.35 61.36
CA GLU A 261 21.49 -14.35 62.04
C GLU A 261 22.98 -13.98 61.96
N LEU A 262 23.46 -13.58 60.79
CA LEU A 262 24.84 -13.13 60.58
C LEU A 262 25.15 -11.88 61.41
N THR A 263 24.25 -10.91 61.47
CA THR A 263 24.45 -9.71 62.32
C THR A 263 24.44 -10.05 63.80
N GLN A 264 23.63 -11.01 64.25
CA GLN A 264 23.63 -11.47 65.65
C GLN A 264 24.90 -12.26 65.99
N LYS A 265 25.38 -13.12 65.09
CA LYS A 265 26.69 -13.80 65.21
C LYS A 265 27.84 -12.80 65.24
N ASN A 266 27.81 -11.76 64.42
CA ASN A 266 28.84 -10.73 64.41
C ASN A 266 28.83 -9.93 65.73
N LYS A 267 27.66 -9.54 66.24
CA LYS A 267 27.53 -8.88 67.56
C LYS A 267 28.08 -9.74 68.71
N THR A 268 27.76 -11.03 68.72
CA THR A 268 28.25 -11.95 69.77
C THR A 268 29.77 -12.14 69.68
N GLN A 269 30.33 -12.27 68.47
CA GLN A 269 31.78 -12.29 68.26
C GLN A 269 32.44 -10.99 68.71
N GLN A 270 31.81 -9.84 68.46
CA GLN A 270 32.33 -8.54 68.89
C GLN A 270 32.37 -8.44 70.43
N VAL A 271 31.32 -8.87 71.12
CA VAL A 271 31.31 -8.94 72.60
C VAL A 271 32.39 -9.89 73.12
N MET A 272 32.54 -11.07 72.52
CA MET A 272 33.60 -12.01 72.90
C MET A 272 34.99 -11.42 72.69
N LEU A 273 35.22 -10.70 71.58
CA LEU A 273 36.49 -10.01 71.32
C LEU A 273 36.75 -8.92 72.35
N GLU A 274 35.73 -8.14 72.72
CA GLU A 274 35.83 -7.14 73.79
C GLU A 274 36.16 -7.78 75.14
N GLU A 275 35.53 -8.91 75.47
CA GLU A 275 35.78 -9.64 76.72
C GLU A 275 37.19 -10.24 76.75
N GLN A 276 37.63 -10.91 75.68
CA GLN A 276 39.02 -11.37 75.54
C GLN A 276 40.02 -10.22 75.60
N SER A 277 39.69 -9.05 75.05
CA SER A 277 40.55 -7.87 75.16
C SER A 277 40.68 -7.39 76.61
N ARG A 278 39.59 -7.44 77.40
CA ARG A 278 39.62 -7.10 78.83
C ARG A 278 40.41 -8.12 79.64
N GLU A 279 40.26 -9.41 79.37
CA GLU A 279 41.07 -10.45 80.00
C GLU A 279 42.54 -10.32 79.64
N LEU A 280 42.87 -9.98 78.39
CA LEU A 280 44.24 -9.67 77.99
C LEU A 280 44.81 -8.46 78.73
N VAL A 281 44.00 -7.44 79.02
CA VAL A 281 44.42 -6.29 79.83
C VAL A 281 44.69 -6.73 81.26
N LYS A 282 43.78 -7.48 81.90
CA LYS A 282 43.97 -8.00 83.26
C LYS A 282 45.20 -8.90 83.39
N THR A 283 45.36 -9.86 82.48
CA THR A 283 46.53 -10.76 82.49
C THR A 283 47.83 -10.00 82.24
N LYS A 284 47.82 -8.94 81.42
CA LYS A 284 48.98 -8.05 81.28
C LYS A 284 49.28 -7.28 82.57
N GLU A 285 48.27 -6.82 83.29
CA GLU A 285 48.42 -6.15 84.59
C GLU A 285 48.95 -7.11 85.66
N GLU A 286 48.40 -8.32 85.76
CA GLU A 286 48.90 -9.39 86.64
C GLU A 286 50.34 -9.79 86.28
N LEU A 287 50.68 -9.86 84.99
CA LEU A 287 52.04 -10.12 84.54
C LEU A 287 52.99 -8.96 84.87
N ALA A 288 52.49 -7.72 84.91
CA ALA A 288 53.27 -6.57 85.36
C ALA A 288 53.50 -6.60 86.89
N GLN A 289 52.48 -6.94 87.67
CA GLN A 289 52.58 -7.10 89.13
C GLN A 289 53.54 -8.24 89.51
N THR A 290 53.40 -9.41 88.89
CA THR A 290 54.31 -10.54 89.14
C THR A 290 55.74 -10.23 88.70
N LYS A 291 55.95 -9.47 87.63
CA LYS A 291 57.28 -8.95 87.28
C LYS A 291 57.83 -7.98 88.32
N GLU A 292 56.99 -7.14 88.89
CA GLU A 292 57.39 -6.21 89.96
C GLU A 292 57.73 -6.96 91.24
N GLU A 293 56.93 -7.95 91.64
CA GLU A 293 57.24 -8.88 92.75
C GLU A 293 58.51 -9.69 92.50
N LEU A 294 58.75 -10.13 91.25
CA LEU A 294 59.98 -10.80 90.85
C LEU A 294 61.19 -9.88 90.97
N GLU A 295 61.08 -8.61 90.59
CA GLU A 295 62.17 -7.64 90.80
C GLU A 295 62.35 -7.30 92.28
N GLN A 296 61.29 -7.22 93.08
CA GLN A 296 61.40 -7.05 94.54
C GLN A 296 62.07 -8.24 95.21
N THR A 297 61.73 -9.47 94.83
CA THR A 297 62.37 -10.70 95.33
C THR A 297 63.82 -10.85 94.84
N LYS A 298 64.12 -10.41 93.62
CA LYS A 298 65.49 -10.35 93.09
C LYS A 298 66.34 -9.31 93.82
N VAL A 299 65.76 -8.16 94.21
CA VAL A 299 66.40 -7.15 95.07
C VAL A 299 66.60 -7.69 96.50
N GLN A 300 65.69 -8.52 97.01
CA GLN A 300 65.87 -9.22 98.30
C GLN A 300 66.95 -10.31 98.21
N LEU A 301 67.01 -11.07 97.11
CA LEU A 301 68.05 -12.05 96.87
C LEU A 301 69.42 -11.40 96.67
N GLN A 302 69.52 -10.25 96.00
CA GLN A 302 70.77 -9.48 95.93
C GLN A 302 71.23 -8.94 97.29
N LYS A 303 70.30 -8.69 98.23
CA LYS A 303 70.66 -8.34 99.63
C LYS A 303 71.13 -9.54 100.45
N ILE A 304 70.76 -10.76 100.07
CA ILE A 304 71.18 -12.01 100.74
C ILE A 304 72.46 -12.59 100.10
N GLN A 305 72.83 -12.15 98.90
CA GLN A 305 73.96 -12.68 98.10
C GLN A 305 75.29 -11.93 98.26
N ILE A 306 75.47 -11.16 99.35
CA ILE A 306 76.78 -10.57 99.72
C ILE A 306 77.50 -11.41 100.80
N ASP A 307 76.81 -12.30 101.51
CA ASP A 307 77.45 -13.19 102.49
C ASP A 307 77.53 -14.65 102.01
N SER A 308 78.77 -15.13 101.92
CA SER A 308 79.22 -16.53 101.90
C SER A 308 79.24 -17.31 100.57
N PHE A 309 80.45 -17.27 100.02
CA PHE A 309 81.22 -18.32 99.35
C PHE A 309 80.96 -19.79 99.77
N ALA A 310 80.87 -20.67 98.76
CA ALA A 310 81.67 -21.91 98.56
C ALA A 310 81.08 -23.34 98.80
N ARG A 311 81.14 -24.13 97.70
CA ARG A 311 81.55 -25.57 97.52
C ARG A 311 80.50 -26.71 97.34
N ARG A 312 80.60 -27.31 96.13
CA ARG A 312 80.72 -28.75 95.72
C ARG A 312 79.46 -29.66 95.63
N PHE A 313 79.07 -29.97 94.35
CA PHE A 313 78.81 -31.27 93.64
C PHE A 313 78.14 -32.49 94.35
N PRO A 314 77.53 -33.50 93.63
CA PRO A 314 77.69 -33.85 92.20
C PRO A 314 76.43 -34.35 91.40
N THR A 315 76.60 -34.37 90.07
CA THR A 315 76.14 -35.33 89.02
C THR A 315 74.71 -35.92 89.01
N TYR A 316 73.96 -35.66 87.94
CA TYR A 316 73.65 -36.63 86.86
C TYR A 316 73.02 -35.88 85.66
N SER A 317 73.65 -36.04 84.49
CA SER A 317 73.04 -35.91 83.15
C SER A 317 72.84 -37.36 82.65
N PRO A 318 72.03 -37.67 81.61
CA PRO A 318 71.80 -36.89 80.41
C PRO A 318 70.29 -36.93 80.03
N LEU A 319 69.74 -36.53 78.88
CA LEU A 319 70.19 -36.61 77.50
C LEU A 319 69.01 -36.02 76.67
N LEU A 320 69.33 -35.23 75.63
CA LEU A 320 68.54 -35.01 74.39
C LEU A 320 67.11 -34.42 74.48
N GLY A 321 66.72 -33.43 73.68
CA GLY A 321 67.44 -32.82 72.57
C GLY A 321 66.65 -31.68 71.90
N SER A 322 67.44 -30.85 71.22
CA SER A 322 67.23 -30.15 69.95
C SER A 322 65.91 -29.42 69.69
N PHE A 323 65.88 -28.11 69.43
CA PHE A 323 66.68 -27.21 68.57
C PHE A 323 65.79 -26.69 67.44
N ALA A 324 66.09 -25.44 67.06
CA ALA A 324 65.62 -24.66 65.92
C ALA A 324 64.21 -24.05 66.10
N GLY A 325 64.02 -22.73 66.07
CA GLY A 325 64.86 -21.66 65.56
C GLY A 325 64.34 -21.13 64.23
N LEU A 326 64.05 -19.82 64.24
CA LEU A 326 64.31 -18.84 63.19
C LEU A 326 63.37 -18.71 61.96
N HIS A 327 62.99 -17.43 61.78
CA HIS A 327 62.86 -16.68 60.51
C HIS A 327 61.66 -17.02 59.61
N MET A 328 60.98 -16.12 58.88
CA MET A 328 61.27 -14.80 58.27
C MET A 328 59.91 -14.10 57.97
N LEU A 329 59.74 -12.76 58.04
CA LEU A 329 59.75 -11.79 56.90
C LEU A 329 58.90 -12.27 55.69
N GLN A 330 57.95 -11.55 55.07
CA GLN A 330 57.77 -10.16 54.62
C GLN A 330 56.29 -10.03 54.16
N ARG A 331 55.50 -8.99 54.43
CA ARG A 331 55.42 -7.64 53.83
C ARG A 331 55.26 -7.58 52.29
N THR A 332 54.24 -6.81 51.87
CA THR A 332 53.91 -6.28 50.52
C THR A 332 53.23 -7.25 49.55
N GLY A 333 52.22 -6.90 48.75
CA GLY A 333 51.50 -5.63 48.57
C GLY A 333 50.21 -5.84 47.76
N ASN A 334 49.28 -4.91 47.90
CA ASN A 334 48.30 -4.52 46.88
C ASN A 334 49.05 -3.81 45.72
N PRO A 335 48.44 -3.44 44.56
CA PRO A 335 47.16 -3.82 43.93
C PRO A 335 47.25 -3.96 42.37
N ARG A 336 46.07 -4.10 41.71
CA ARG A 336 45.73 -3.83 40.28
C ARG A 336 46.30 -4.75 39.20
N PHE A 337 45.45 -5.22 38.28
CA PHE A 337 45.22 -4.58 36.97
C PHE A 337 44.23 -5.43 36.11
N PHE A 338 43.12 -4.78 35.75
CA PHE A 338 42.26 -4.88 34.55
C PHE A 338 41.75 -6.23 33.98
N PRO A 339 40.47 -6.26 33.56
CA PRO A 339 39.95 -7.24 32.62
C PRO A 339 40.39 -6.87 31.19
N GLN A 340 40.96 -7.83 30.46
CA GLN A 340 41.15 -7.71 29.01
C GLN A 340 39.83 -7.99 28.30
N GLN A 341 39.36 -6.97 27.59
CA GLN A 341 38.43 -7.10 26.47
C GLN A 341 39.09 -7.92 25.34
N THR A 342 38.36 -8.86 24.77
CA THR A 342 38.38 -9.14 23.32
C THR A 342 36.94 -9.41 22.90
N ASN A 343 36.29 -8.38 22.34
CA ASN A 343 35.85 -8.33 20.95
C ASN A 343 35.16 -9.62 20.46
N GLN A 344 33.82 -9.65 20.54
CA GLN A 344 33.03 -10.08 19.39
C GLN A 344 32.04 -8.98 19.02
N GLN A 345 32.26 -8.49 17.80
CA GLN A 345 31.54 -7.45 17.12
C GLN A 345 30.09 -7.84 16.88
N MET A 346 29.23 -6.85 17.09
CA MET A 346 28.04 -6.64 16.29
C MET A 346 28.39 -6.78 14.80
N THR A 347 27.73 -7.70 14.12
CA THR A 347 27.38 -7.52 12.71
C THR A 347 25.87 -7.43 12.62
N SER A 348 25.41 -6.18 12.71
CA SER A 348 24.24 -5.72 12.01
C SER A 348 24.41 -6.02 10.52
N THR A 349 23.66 -6.99 10.00
CA THR A 349 23.26 -6.97 8.59
C THR A 349 21.87 -6.36 8.55
N SER A 350 21.87 -5.06 8.34
CA SER A 350 20.76 -4.32 7.74
C SER A 350 20.34 -5.03 6.45
N GLN A 351 19.14 -5.60 6.44
CA GLN A 351 18.44 -5.85 5.19
C GLN A 351 18.11 -4.47 4.58
N PRO A 352 18.49 -4.19 3.33
CA PRO A 352 17.92 -3.06 2.63
C PRO A 352 16.45 -3.37 2.33
N LEU A 353 15.60 -2.37 2.57
CA LEU A 353 14.28 -2.28 1.96
C LEU A 353 14.41 -2.42 0.44
N PRO A 354 13.50 -3.12 -0.23
CA PRO A 354 13.42 -3.12 -1.69
C PRO A 354 13.03 -1.72 -2.17
N THR A 355 13.74 -1.24 -3.20
CA THR A 355 13.41 -0.03 -3.97
C THR A 355 12.49 -0.42 -5.12
N GLU A 356 11.65 0.53 -5.57
CA GLU A 356 10.59 0.35 -6.59
C GLU A 356 11.06 -0.06 -8.00
N GLU A 357 12.35 -0.32 -8.23
CA GLU A 357 12.88 -0.73 -9.55
C GLU A 357 13.03 -2.26 -9.73
N ASP A 358 12.82 -3.07 -8.69
CA ASP A 358 12.96 -4.54 -8.77
C ASP A 358 11.65 -5.31 -9.06
N ILE A 359 10.56 -4.60 -9.40
CA ILE A 359 9.23 -5.21 -9.67
C ILE A 359 8.96 -5.39 -11.18
N GLU A 360 9.75 -4.81 -12.08
CA GLU A 360 9.50 -4.92 -13.54
C GLU A 360 10.15 -6.12 -14.25
N ASP A 361 11.18 -6.76 -13.69
CA ASP A 361 11.93 -7.80 -14.42
C ASP A 361 11.41 -9.24 -14.23
N ASN A 362 10.45 -9.45 -13.31
CA ASN A 362 9.83 -10.76 -13.07
C ASN A 362 8.46 -10.96 -13.74
N ARG A 363 7.92 -9.94 -14.43
CA ARG A 363 6.68 -10.08 -15.24
C ARG A 363 6.95 -10.51 -16.69
N SER A 364 8.18 -10.41 -17.18
CA SER A 364 8.52 -10.74 -18.58
C SER A 364 8.89 -12.21 -18.84
N LYS A 365 8.83 -13.09 -17.83
CA LYS A 365 9.13 -14.53 -17.98
C LYS A 365 7.94 -15.49 -17.76
N MET A 366 6.72 -14.99 -17.55
CA MET A 366 5.49 -15.81 -17.50
C MET A 366 4.50 -15.52 -18.64
N ILE A 367 4.95 -14.91 -19.74
CA ILE A 367 4.16 -14.79 -20.98
C ILE A 367 5.01 -15.34 -22.13
N LYS A 368 5.27 -16.64 -22.11
CA LYS A 368 5.62 -17.47 -23.28
C LYS A 368 5.31 -18.93 -22.93
N GLU A 369 4.03 -19.24 -22.97
CA GLU A 369 3.45 -20.51 -23.42
C GLU A 369 1.99 -20.29 -23.81
#